data_AF-A0A4P5XWH7-F1
#
_entry.id   AF-A0A4P5XWH7-F1
#
_cell.length_a   1.000
_cell.length_b   1.000
_cell.length_c   1.000
_cell.angle_alpha   90.00
_cell.angle_beta   90.00
_cell.angle_gamma   90.00
#
_symmetry.space_group_name_H-M   'P 1'
#
loop_
_entity.id
_entity.type
_entity.pdbx_description
1 polymer ?
#
loop_
_entity_poly.entity_id
_entity_poly.type
_entity_poly.pdbx_seq_one_letter_code
_entity_poly.pdbx_strand_id
1 'polypeptide(L)'
;MMNENTNTFKNSSKRIMRRGFTLIEILIVVVILGVLAALVIPGVVGALTDANTSAASARASQITTMVTRFNQFKPGGVSITLTDGTSYTPTTLAPLVTANYCAAADLANQVNSAKGWTWTASTSKFTPTP
;
A
#
# COMPACT_ATOMS: atom_id res chain seq x y z
N MET A 1 54.49 -50.87 -40.64
CA MET A 1 54.51 -49.61 -41.42
C MET A 1 53.18 -48.92 -41.18
N MET A 2 53.22 -47.81 -40.45
CA MET A 2 52.08 -47.09 -39.87
C MET A 2 51.38 -46.20 -40.91
N ASN A 3 50.06 -46.10 -40.82
CA ASN A 3 49.30 -45.01 -41.46
C ASN A 3 48.23 -44.50 -40.49
N GLU A 4 48.51 -43.39 -39.82
CA GLU A 4 47.55 -42.67 -38.97
C GLU A 4 46.88 -41.57 -39.81
N ASN A 5 45.59 -41.75 -40.10
CA ASN A 5 44.75 -40.69 -40.66
C ASN A 5 44.21 -39.81 -39.51
N THR A 6 44.90 -38.72 -39.19
CA THR A 6 44.40 -37.74 -38.22
C THR A 6 43.41 -36.78 -38.88
N ASN A 7 42.12 -37.08 -38.78
CA ASN A 7 41.06 -36.12 -39.13
C ASN A 7 41.11 -34.93 -38.17
N THR A 8 41.63 -33.80 -38.65
CA THR A 8 41.73 -32.56 -37.90
C THR A 8 40.34 -31.90 -37.87
N PHE A 9 39.62 -32.03 -36.76
CA PHE A 9 38.35 -31.32 -36.55
C PHE A 9 38.61 -29.81 -36.45
N LYS A 10 38.45 -29.11 -37.58
CA LYS A 10 38.51 -27.65 -37.65
C LYS A 10 37.27 -27.05 -37.00
N ASN A 11 37.34 -26.83 -35.69
CA ASN A 11 36.26 -26.22 -34.91
C ASN A 11 36.06 -24.76 -35.35
N SER A 12 35.06 -24.54 -36.20
CA SER A 12 34.73 -23.22 -36.72
C SER A 12 33.81 -22.52 -35.73
N SER A 13 34.38 -21.85 -34.73
CA SER A 13 33.60 -20.98 -33.83
C SER A 13 32.88 -19.91 -34.65
N LYS A 14 31.57 -20.12 -34.91
CA LYS A 14 30.69 -19.08 -35.45
C LYS A 14 30.73 -17.90 -34.48
N ARG A 15 31.42 -16.81 -34.86
CA ARG A 15 31.33 -15.54 -34.12
C ARG A 15 29.88 -15.07 -34.18
N ILE A 16 29.19 -15.12 -33.05
CA ILE A 16 27.88 -14.51 -32.89
C ILE A 16 28.10 -13.00 -33.03
N MET A 17 27.71 -12.43 -34.17
CA MET A 17 27.72 -10.98 -34.37
C MET A 17 26.73 -10.37 -33.40
N ARG A 18 27.23 -9.66 -32.39
CA ARG A 18 26.41 -8.86 -31.47
C ARG A 18 25.86 -7.68 -32.27
N ARG A 19 24.58 -7.72 -32.63
CA ARG A 19 23.86 -6.56 -33.16
C ARG A 19 23.60 -5.61 -31.99
N GLY A 20 24.08 -4.37 -32.10
CA GLY A 20 23.81 -3.31 -31.13
C GLY A 20 22.42 -2.72 -31.32
N PHE A 21 21.83 -2.19 -30.25
CA PHE A 21 20.63 -1.37 -30.32
C PHE A 21 20.91 -0.10 -31.11
N THR A 22 20.00 0.27 -32.00
CA THR A 22 20.08 1.57 -32.67
C THR A 22 19.58 2.68 -31.74
N LEU A 23 20.14 3.89 -31.85
CA LEU A 23 19.66 5.03 -31.07
C LEU A 23 18.20 5.36 -31.40
N ILE A 24 17.79 5.13 -32.64
CA ILE A 24 16.41 5.38 -33.08
C ILE A 24 15.41 4.40 -32.46
N GLU A 25 15.81 3.15 -32.20
CA GLU A 25 14.96 2.18 -31.48
C GLU A 25 14.67 2.64 -30.06
N ILE A 26 15.68 3.12 -29.34
CA ILE A 26 15.45 3.65 -27.99
C ILE A 26 14.65 4.96 -28.03
N LEU A 27 14.89 5.83 -29.03
CA LEU A 27 14.17 7.09 -29.19
C LEU A 27 12.66 6.88 -29.37
N ILE A 28 12.26 5.99 -30.27
CA ILE A 28 10.83 5.74 -30.52
C ILE A 28 10.17 5.09 -29.28
N VAL A 29 10.88 4.19 -28.60
CA VAL A 29 10.36 3.53 -27.39
C VAL A 29 10.10 4.55 -26.27
N VAL A 30 11.06 5.45 -25.97
CA VAL A 30 10.84 6.44 -24.91
C VAL A 30 9.76 7.46 -25.27
N VAL A 31 9.58 7.78 -26.57
CA VAL A 31 8.47 8.62 -27.03
C VAL A 31 7.13 7.95 -26.79
N ILE A 32 6.97 6.68 -27.17
CA ILE A 32 5.74 5.94 -26.93
C ILE A 32 5.47 5.79 -25.42
N LEU A 33 6.50 5.44 -24.63
CA LEU A 33 6.39 5.37 -23.17
C LEU A 33 6.00 6.73 -22.55
N GLY A 34 6.52 7.83 -23.06
CA GLY A 34 6.15 9.18 -22.62
C GLY A 34 4.68 9.51 -22.87
N VAL A 35 4.16 9.18 -24.05
CA VAL A 35 2.74 9.39 -24.39
C VAL A 35 1.84 8.50 -23.52
N LEU A 36 2.16 7.22 -23.38
CA LEU A 36 1.39 6.30 -22.53
C LEU A 36 1.39 6.73 -21.07
N ALA A 37 2.54 7.14 -20.54
CA ALA A 37 2.66 7.64 -19.18
C ALA A 37 1.77 8.87 -18.93
N ALA A 38 1.76 9.83 -19.85
CA ALA A 38 0.94 11.05 -19.72
C ALA A 38 -0.57 10.75 -19.64
N LEU A 39 -1.04 9.72 -20.35
CA LEU A 39 -2.45 9.33 -20.33
C LEU A 39 -2.82 8.49 -19.09
N VAL A 40 -1.94 7.60 -18.65
CA VAL A 40 -2.24 6.62 -17.60
C VAL A 40 -2.04 7.18 -16.19
N ILE A 41 -1.01 8.00 -15.96
CA ILE A 41 -0.64 8.51 -14.63
C ILE A 41 -1.81 9.20 -13.90
N PRO A 42 -2.56 10.16 -14.48
CA PRO A 42 -3.62 10.85 -13.74
C PRO A 42 -4.73 9.90 -13.29
N GLY A 43 -5.08 8.91 -14.13
CA GLY A 43 -6.08 7.90 -13.78
C GLY A 43 -5.65 7.00 -12.62
N VAL A 44 -4.37 6.59 -12.61
CA VAL A 44 -3.82 5.75 -11.54
C VAL A 44 -3.71 6.51 -10.22
N VAL A 45 -3.26 7.76 -10.23
CA VAL A 45 -3.16 8.59 -9.01
C VAL A 45 -4.54 8.81 -8.37
N GLY A 46 -5.56 9.08 -9.18
CA GLY A 46 -6.94 9.19 -8.70
C GLY A 46 -7.42 7.89 -8.05
N ALA A 47 -7.28 6.76 -8.75
CA ALA A 47 -7.69 5.46 -8.25
C ALA A 47 -6.97 5.06 -6.94
N LEU A 48 -5.68 5.38 -6.79
CA LEU A 48 -4.93 5.13 -5.56
C LEU A 48 -5.45 5.99 -4.39
N THR A 49 -5.79 7.25 -4.65
CA THR A 49 -6.35 8.15 -3.64
C THR A 49 -7.72 7.67 -3.17
N ASP A 50 -8.58 7.24 -4.12
CA ASP A 50 -9.90 6.70 -3.83
C ASP A 50 -9.80 5.38 -3.04
N ALA A 51 -8.90 4.48 -3.45
CA ALA A 51 -8.64 3.23 -2.75
C ALA A 51 -8.17 3.47 -1.31
N ASN A 52 -7.25 4.42 -1.10
CA ASN A 52 -6.76 4.79 0.24
C ASN A 52 -7.87 5.37 1.12
N THR A 53 -8.70 6.25 0.57
CA THR A 53 -9.82 6.88 1.29
C THR A 53 -10.89 5.85 1.66
N SER A 54 -11.20 4.92 0.74
CA SER A 54 -12.15 3.84 0.96
C SER A 54 -11.65 2.86 2.02
N ALA A 55 -10.38 2.46 1.95
CA ALA A 55 -9.74 1.61 2.95
C ALA A 55 -9.75 2.25 4.35
N ALA A 56 -9.49 3.56 4.44
CA ALA A 56 -9.53 4.27 5.70
C ALA A 56 -10.95 4.40 6.27
N SER A 57 -11.95 4.62 5.43
CA SER A 57 -13.36 4.64 5.85
C SER A 57 -13.82 3.29 6.39
N ALA A 58 -13.38 2.19 5.77
CA ALA A 58 -13.64 0.84 6.25
C ALA A 58 -13.00 0.59 7.63
N ARG A 59 -11.74 1.00 7.82
CA ARG A 59 -11.05 0.90 9.12
C ARG A 59 -11.72 1.75 10.20
N ALA A 60 -12.14 2.97 9.87
CA ALA A 60 -12.86 3.83 10.82
C ALA A 60 -14.16 3.18 11.32
N SER A 61 -14.87 2.47 10.42
CA SER A 61 -16.06 1.70 10.78
C SER A 61 -15.73 0.53 11.72
N GLN A 62 -14.64 -0.20 11.46
CA GLN A 62 -14.17 -1.27 12.35
C GLN A 62 -13.83 -0.74 13.75
N ILE A 63 -13.09 0.37 13.83
CA ILE A 63 -12.72 1.01 15.10
C ILE A 63 -13.96 1.49 15.85
N THR A 64 -14.95 2.05 15.14
CA THR A 64 -16.24 2.43 15.72
C THR A 64 -16.87 1.22 16.41
N THR A 65 -17.00 0.09 15.71
CA THR A 65 -17.54 -1.14 16.30
C THR A 65 -16.74 -1.61 17.51
N MET A 66 -15.40 -1.55 17.45
CA MET A 66 -14.53 -1.93 18.56
C MET A 66 -14.73 -1.05 19.79
N VAL A 67 -14.74 0.27 19.63
CA VAL A 67 -14.95 1.23 20.74
C VAL A 67 -16.36 1.09 21.32
N THR A 68 -17.36 0.96 20.46
CA THR A 68 -18.74 0.72 20.90
C THR A 68 -18.83 -0.56 21.73
N ARG A 69 -18.22 -1.66 21.27
CA ARG A 69 -18.16 -2.92 22.03
C ARG A 69 -17.38 -2.77 23.33
N PHE A 70 -16.25 -2.08 23.32
CA PHE A 70 -15.43 -1.82 24.51
C PHE A 70 -16.23 -1.05 25.56
N ASN A 71 -16.92 0.01 25.16
CA ASN A 71 -17.72 0.84 26.06
C ASN A 71 -18.98 0.14 26.57
N GLN A 72 -19.51 -0.85 25.85
CA GLN A 72 -20.61 -1.69 26.32
C GLN A 72 -20.17 -2.65 27.42
N PHE A 73 -19.06 -3.36 27.22
CA PHE A 73 -18.59 -4.38 28.18
C PHE A 73 -17.74 -3.81 29.30
N LYS A 74 -17.16 -2.61 29.14
CA LYS A 74 -16.30 -1.92 30.10
C LYS A 74 -15.28 -2.85 30.76
N PRO A 75 -14.40 -3.52 29.98
CA PRO A 75 -13.42 -4.44 30.53
C PRO A 75 -12.57 -3.70 31.59
N GLY A 76 -12.47 -4.27 32.79
CA GLY A 76 -11.77 -3.65 33.92
C GLY A 76 -12.43 -2.37 34.47
N GLY A 77 -13.69 -2.11 34.14
CA GLY A 77 -14.42 -0.91 34.58
C GLY A 77 -14.04 0.37 33.84
N VAL A 78 -13.21 0.27 32.79
CA VAL A 78 -12.73 1.42 32.00
C VAL A 78 -13.63 1.65 30.79
N SER A 79 -13.81 2.91 30.40
CA SER A 79 -14.48 3.33 29.17
C SER A 79 -13.66 4.38 28.43
N ILE A 80 -13.78 4.39 27.11
CA ILE A 80 -13.21 5.44 26.25
C ILE A 80 -14.27 6.53 26.13
N THR A 81 -13.98 7.70 26.69
CA THR A 81 -14.84 8.88 26.55
C THR A 81 -14.61 9.53 25.19
N LEU A 82 -15.65 9.53 24.36
CA LEU A 82 -15.63 10.11 23.03
C LEU A 82 -16.24 11.51 23.04
N THR A 83 -15.49 12.49 22.59
CA THR A 83 -15.90 13.89 22.47
C THR A 83 -16.03 14.23 21.00
N ASP A 84 -17.14 14.90 20.65
CA ASP A 84 -17.42 15.28 19.27
C ASP A 84 -16.30 16.14 18.68
N GLY A 85 -15.95 15.88 17.42
CA GLY A 85 -14.89 16.59 16.70
C GLY A 85 -13.46 16.32 17.18
N THR A 86 -13.27 15.48 18.21
CA THR A 86 -11.93 15.17 18.73
C THR A 86 -11.26 14.08 17.90
N SER A 87 -9.96 14.26 17.64
CA SER A 87 -9.14 13.27 16.93
C SER A 87 -8.48 12.30 17.92
N TYR A 88 -8.61 11.01 17.63
CA TYR A 88 -8.11 9.93 18.46
C TYR A 88 -6.94 9.24 17.75
N THR A 89 -5.79 9.20 18.41
CA THR A 89 -4.58 8.56 17.91
C THR A 89 -4.50 7.11 18.44
N PRO A 90 -3.59 6.27 17.92
CA PRO A 90 -3.37 4.94 18.47
C PRO A 90 -3.09 4.96 19.97
N THR A 91 -2.45 6.02 20.47
CA THR A 91 -2.13 6.19 21.88
C THR A 91 -3.39 6.44 22.73
N THR A 92 -4.33 7.26 22.26
CA THR A 92 -5.57 7.54 23.02
C THR A 92 -6.56 6.37 22.95
N LEU A 93 -6.43 5.50 21.95
CA LEU A 93 -7.21 4.27 21.79
C LEU A 93 -6.49 3.02 22.32
N ALA A 94 -5.35 3.17 23.00
CA ALA A 94 -4.57 2.08 23.58
C ALA A 94 -5.37 1.09 24.44
N PRO A 95 -6.44 1.49 25.19
CA PRO A 95 -7.25 0.53 25.94
C PRO A 95 -7.84 -0.60 25.08
N LEU A 96 -8.11 -0.37 23.79
CA LEU A 96 -8.59 -1.41 22.88
C LEU A 96 -7.54 -2.51 22.66
N VAL A 97 -6.27 -2.11 22.56
CA VAL A 97 -5.15 -3.04 22.38
C VAL A 97 -4.92 -3.81 23.67
N THR A 98 -4.88 -3.10 24.81
CA THR A 98 -4.68 -3.72 26.13
C THR A 98 -5.77 -4.73 26.47
N ALA A 99 -7.02 -4.48 26.05
CA ALA A 99 -8.14 -5.39 26.22
C ALA A 99 -8.31 -6.42 25.09
N ASN A 100 -7.36 -6.50 24.15
CA ASN A 100 -7.31 -7.48 23.06
C ASN A 100 -8.49 -7.40 22.06
N TYR A 101 -9.01 -6.19 21.81
CA TYR A 101 -10.03 -5.93 20.78
C TYR A 101 -9.44 -5.75 19.38
N CYS A 102 -8.19 -5.31 19.29
CA CYS A 102 -7.45 -5.11 18.04
C CYS A 102 -5.93 -5.16 18.28
N ALA A 103 -5.15 -5.26 17.20
CA ALA A 103 -3.70 -5.05 17.27
C ALA A 103 -3.38 -3.55 17.20
N ALA A 104 -2.23 -3.13 17.73
CA ALA A 104 -1.78 -1.73 17.64
C ALA A 104 -1.68 -1.23 16.18
N ALA A 105 -1.35 -2.12 15.24
CA ALA A 105 -1.28 -1.81 13.82
C ALA A 105 -2.64 -1.41 13.22
N ASP A 106 -3.75 -1.99 13.71
CA ASP A 106 -5.09 -1.68 13.21
C ASP A 106 -5.48 -0.23 13.49
N LEU A 107 -4.99 0.34 14.59
CA LEU A 107 -5.24 1.73 15.00
C LEU A 107 -4.28 2.71 14.31
N ALA A 108 -3.06 2.26 14.01
CA ALA A 108 -1.99 3.05 13.40
C ALA A 108 -2.11 3.21 11.88
N ASN A 109 -2.83 2.30 11.20
CA ASN A 109 -2.98 2.25 9.75
C ASN A 109 -4.02 3.26 9.22
N GLN A 110 -3.68 4.55 9.31
CA GLN A 110 -4.52 5.68 8.84
C GLN A 110 -4.01 6.27 7.52
N VAL A 111 -4.84 7.05 6.81
CA VAL A 111 -4.41 7.85 5.64
C VAL A 111 -3.27 8.79 6.03
N ASN A 112 -3.31 9.31 7.26
CA ASN A 112 -2.25 10.09 7.86
C ASN A 112 -2.04 9.65 9.32
N SER A 113 -0.96 8.92 9.57
CA SER A 113 -0.62 8.42 10.92
C SER A 113 -0.44 9.53 11.98
N ALA A 114 -0.27 10.79 11.57
CA ALA A 114 -0.13 11.92 12.48
C ALA A 114 -1.47 12.58 12.87
N LYS A 115 -2.56 12.36 12.12
CA LYS A 115 -3.82 13.10 12.34
C LYS A 115 -4.90 12.38 13.13
N GLY A 116 -4.91 11.05 13.17
CA GLY A 116 -5.87 10.32 14.00
C GLY A 116 -7.25 10.12 13.34
N TRP A 117 -8.16 9.53 14.12
CA TRP A 117 -9.55 9.28 13.74
C TRP A 117 -10.45 10.31 14.41
N THR A 118 -11.23 11.06 13.66
CA THR A 118 -12.14 12.05 14.24
C THR A 118 -13.45 11.37 14.64
N TRP A 119 -13.89 11.56 15.88
CA TRP A 119 -15.21 11.11 16.32
C TRP A 119 -16.29 12.12 15.95
N THR A 120 -17.41 11.66 15.39
CA THR A 120 -18.61 12.47 15.18
C THR A 120 -19.77 11.92 16.00
N ALA A 121 -20.20 12.67 17.01
CA ALA A 121 -21.24 12.25 17.95
C ALA A 121 -22.61 12.09 17.26
N SER A 122 -22.94 12.97 16.31
CA SER A 122 -24.21 12.93 15.57
C SER A 122 -24.42 11.63 14.80
N THR A 123 -23.35 11.04 14.26
CA THR A 123 -23.40 9.79 13.49
C THR A 123 -22.89 8.58 14.27
N SER A 124 -22.34 8.79 15.48
CA SER A 124 -21.68 7.79 16.31
C SER A 124 -20.63 6.98 15.54
N LYS A 125 -19.81 7.67 14.74
CA LYS A 125 -18.82 7.06 13.85
C LYS A 125 -17.50 7.80 13.90
N PHE A 126 -16.43 7.04 13.70
CA PHE A 126 -15.13 7.59 13.34
C PHE A 126 -15.07 7.89 11.84
N THR A 127 -14.36 8.94 11.49
CA THR A 127 -13.98 9.26 10.10
C THR A 127 -12.46 9.48 10.02
N PRO A 128 -11.82 9.11 8.90
CA PRO A 128 -10.43 9.46 8.69
C PRO A 128 -10.30 10.99 8.61
N THR A 129 -9.34 11.57 9.33
CA THR A 129 -9.05 12.99 9.20
C THR A 129 -8.37 13.26 7.84
N PRO A 130 -8.85 14.23 7.05
CA PRO A 130 -8.21 14.62 5.80
C PRO A 130 -6.80 15.21 5.99
#